data_AF-A0A7I8ERB8-F1
#
_entry.id   AF-A0A7I8ERB8-F1
#
_cell.length_a   1.000
_cell.length_b   1.000
_cell.length_c   1.000
_cell.angle_alpha   90.00
_cell.angle_beta   90.00
_cell.angle_gamma   90.00
#
_symmetry.space_group_name_H-M   'P 1'
#
loop_
_entity.id
_entity.type
_entity.pdbx_description
1 polymer ?
#
loop_
_entity_poly.entity_id
_entity_poly.type
_entity_poly.pdbx_seq_one_letter_code
_entity_poly.pdbx_strand_id
1 'polypeptide(L)'
;MMVSTRLWLAGTVSVHRDTKLADTLLKQVCRCAQILRPLLVLTDGWAAYPGSIRRAFRQKVKKEGSRGRACLQIWPQLQIGTVIKRTHKKRVVEITRRMAHGVLEQAERLLEMSQGGTVLNTAFIERLNGTFRQRLASLTRRCRHGATRIQALHCGMYLIGHLQFLLAAS
;
A
#
# COMPACT_ATOMS: atom_id res chain seq x y z
N MET A 1 -3.03 20.68 -15.42
CA MET A 1 -3.71 19.44 -14.99
C MET A 1 -3.30 19.19 -13.55
N MET A 2 -4.16 19.54 -12.59
CA MET A 2 -3.87 19.49 -11.15
C MET A 2 -3.84 18.02 -10.71
N VAL A 3 -2.70 17.55 -10.20
CA VAL A 3 -2.63 16.21 -9.62
C VAL A 3 -3.36 16.26 -8.29
N SER A 4 -4.49 15.56 -8.17
CA SER A 4 -5.19 15.37 -6.90
C SER A 4 -4.20 14.98 -5.80
N THR A 5 -4.25 15.69 -4.66
CA THR A 5 -3.31 15.58 -3.56
C THR A 5 -3.18 14.12 -3.12
N ARG A 6 -2.00 13.54 -3.31
CA ARG A 6 -1.76 12.12 -3.00
C ARG A 6 -1.31 11.98 -1.56
N LEU A 7 -2.22 11.52 -0.70
CA LEU A 7 -1.98 11.36 0.73
C LEU A 7 -1.11 10.13 1.04
N TRP A 8 -0.05 10.35 1.83
CA TRP A 8 0.70 9.27 2.46
C TRP A 8 0.07 8.95 3.82
N LEU A 9 -0.55 7.77 3.92
CA LEU A 9 -1.36 7.40 5.09
C LEU A 9 -0.54 6.77 6.24
N ALA A 10 0.47 5.97 5.90
CA ALA A 10 1.18 5.15 6.87
C ALA A 10 2.51 4.63 6.33
N GLY A 11 3.39 4.23 7.25
CA GLY A 11 4.62 3.51 6.95
C GLY A 11 5.11 2.71 8.14
N THR A 12 5.85 1.64 7.86
CA THR A 12 6.50 0.78 8.84
C THR A 12 7.92 0.45 8.41
N VAL A 13 8.83 0.31 9.38
CA VAL A 13 10.23 -0.07 9.14
C VAL A 13 10.52 -1.34 9.92
N SER A 14 11.10 -2.33 9.26
CA SER A 14 11.55 -3.58 9.88
C SER A 14 12.77 -4.11 9.14
N VAL A 15 13.61 -4.86 9.85
CA VAL A 15 14.73 -5.62 9.28
C VAL A 15 14.21 -6.74 8.39
N HIS A 16 13.09 -7.35 8.77
CA HIS A 16 12.50 -8.46 8.05
C HIS A 16 11.27 -8.02 7.27
N ARG A 17 11.25 -8.39 5.98
CA ARG A 17 10.09 -8.27 5.12
C ARG A 17 9.19 -9.49 5.33
N ASP A 18 8.31 -9.41 6.33
CA ASP A 18 7.44 -10.52 6.74
C ASP A 18 5.94 -10.15 6.81
N THR A 19 5.09 -11.15 7.02
CA THR A 19 3.64 -10.94 7.12
C THR A 19 3.26 -10.00 8.27
N LYS A 20 4.02 -9.99 9.38
CA LYS A 20 3.74 -9.12 10.53
C LYS A 20 3.95 -7.65 10.19
N LEU A 21 4.98 -7.34 9.40
CA LEU A 21 5.24 -6.02 8.85
C LEU A 21 4.06 -5.54 7.99
N ALA A 22 3.59 -6.40 7.07
CA ALA A 22 2.46 -6.09 6.21
C ALA A 22 1.16 -5.89 7.00
N ASP A 23 0.89 -6.74 7.98
CA ASP A 23 -0.27 -6.61 8.87
C ASP A 23 -0.23 -5.30 9.68
N THR A 24 0.94 -4.91 10.18
CA THR A 24 1.10 -3.67 10.97
C THR A 24 0.84 -2.44 10.10
N LEU A 25 1.40 -2.42 8.88
CA LEU A 25 1.18 -1.35 7.92
C LEU A 25 -0.31 -1.22 7.57
N LEU A 26 -0.95 -2.33 7.21
CA LEU A 26 -2.33 -2.30 6.73
C LEU A 26 -3.34 -2.03 7.83
N LYS A 27 -3.04 -2.38 9.09
CA LYS A 27 -3.83 -1.93 10.24
C LYS A 27 -3.82 -0.41 10.38
N GLN A 28 -2.68 0.24 10.17
CA GLN A 28 -2.61 1.71 10.19
C GLN A 28 -3.42 2.31 9.06
N VAL A 29 -3.25 1.81 7.82
CA VAL A 29 -4.02 2.27 6.65
C VAL A 29 -5.53 2.08 6.87
N CYS A 30 -5.95 0.93 7.42
CA CYS A 30 -7.36 0.64 7.67
C CYS A 30 -8.00 1.60 8.68
N ARG A 31 -7.25 2.12 9.66
CA ARG A 31 -7.76 3.12 10.61
C ARG A 31 -8.08 4.45 9.94
N CYS A 32 -7.45 4.75 8.81
CA CYS A 32 -7.70 5.96 8.03
C CYS A 32 -8.77 5.77 6.96
N ALA A 33 -9.25 4.54 6.73
CA ALA A 33 -10.21 4.25 5.67
C ALA A 33 -11.65 4.54 6.14
N GLN A 34 -12.44 5.17 5.26
CA GLN A 34 -13.87 5.38 5.49
C GLN A 34 -14.64 4.07 5.24
N ILE A 35 -15.39 3.60 6.25
CA ILE A 35 -16.20 2.39 6.17
C ILE A 35 -17.22 2.50 5.02
N LEU A 36 -17.51 1.38 4.34
CA LEU A 36 -18.51 1.23 3.25
C LEU A 36 -18.22 1.94 1.92
N ARG A 37 -17.06 2.56 1.73
CA ARG A 37 -16.58 3.00 0.40
C ARG A 37 -15.92 1.87 -0.40
N PRO A 38 -16.06 1.84 -1.74
CA PRO A 38 -15.25 0.96 -2.57
C PRO A 38 -13.78 1.32 -2.45
N LEU A 39 -12.90 0.32 -2.37
CA LEU A 39 -11.48 0.51 -2.13
C LEU A 39 -10.65 -0.32 -3.09
N LEU A 40 -9.73 0.32 -3.82
CA LEU A 40 -8.72 -0.35 -4.64
C LEU A 40 -7.35 -0.26 -3.97
N VAL A 41 -6.72 -1.41 -3.72
CA VAL A 41 -5.35 -1.51 -3.22
C VAL A 41 -4.44 -2.10 -4.29
N LEU A 42 -3.40 -1.36 -4.68
CA LEU A 42 -2.41 -1.78 -5.67
C LEU A 42 -1.08 -2.17 -5.02
N THR A 43 -0.54 -3.33 -5.41
CA THR A 43 0.65 -3.91 -4.77
C THR A 43 1.70 -4.37 -5.80
N ASP A 44 2.95 -4.55 -5.36
CA ASP A 44 4.10 -4.97 -6.17
C ASP A 44 4.19 -6.51 -6.38
N GLY A 45 3.18 -7.26 -5.94
CA GLY A 45 3.14 -8.71 -6.07
C GLY A 45 3.84 -9.52 -4.99
N TRP A 46 4.25 -8.90 -3.89
CA TRP A 46 4.71 -9.65 -2.74
C TRP A 46 3.59 -10.50 -2.10
N ALA A 47 3.86 -11.79 -1.95
CA ALA A 47 2.87 -12.82 -1.59
C ALA A 47 2.16 -12.58 -0.24
N ALA A 48 2.76 -11.83 0.69
CA ALA A 48 2.14 -11.52 1.97
C ALA A 48 0.98 -10.51 1.87
N TYR A 49 0.96 -9.66 0.83
CA TYR A 49 -0.01 -8.57 0.74
C TYR A 49 -1.46 -9.04 0.62
N PRO A 50 -1.84 -9.96 -0.31
CA PRO A 50 -3.24 -10.33 -0.47
C PRO A 50 -3.88 -10.89 0.81
N GLY A 51 -3.12 -11.66 1.60
CA GLY A 51 -3.59 -12.15 2.90
C GLY A 51 -3.72 -11.03 3.93
N SER A 52 -2.73 -10.14 4.01
CA SER A 52 -2.69 -9.05 5.00
C SER A 52 -3.76 -8.00 4.74
N ILE A 53 -4.03 -7.67 3.48
CA ILE A 53 -5.09 -6.74 3.07
C ILE A 53 -6.46 -7.30 3.45
N ARG A 54 -6.74 -8.57 3.08
CA ARG A 54 -8.01 -9.23 3.48
C ARG A 54 -8.20 -9.28 5.00
N ARG A 55 -7.12 -9.46 5.77
CA ARG A 55 -7.17 -9.46 7.24
C ARG A 55 -7.39 -8.08 7.85
N ALA A 56 -6.85 -7.03 7.23
CA ALA A 56 -7.03 -5.65 7.69
C ALA A 56 -8.45 -5.15 7.39
N PHE A 57 -8.94 -5.42 6.17
CA PHE A 57 -10.23 -4.95 5.67
C PHE A 57 -11.34 -5.99 5.82
N ARG A 58 -11.44 -6.60 7.01
CA ARG A 58 -12.55 -7.49 7.38
C ARG A 58 -13.24 -6.95 8.63
N GLN A 59 -14.55 -7.14 8.69
CA GLN A 59 -15.39 -6.75 9.82
C GLN A 59 -16.04 -7.97 10.46
N LYS A 60 -16.28 -7.88 11.77
CA LYS A 60 -17.10 -8.88 12.48
C LYS A 60 -18.56 -8.59 12.18
N VAL A 61 -19.25 -9.53 11.54
CA VAL A 61 -20.67 -9.43 11.21
C VAL A 61 -21.41 -10.51 11.99
N LYS A 62 -22.44 -10.11 12.73
CA LYS A 62 -23.39 -11.04 13.34
C LYS A 62 -24.62 -11.09 12.43
N LYS A 63 -24.94 -12.27 11.89
CA LYS A 63 -26.14 -12.42 11.06
C LYS A 63 -27.36 -12.26 11.96
N GLU A 64 -28.28 -11.39 11.58
CA GLU A 64 -29.53 -11.20 12.30
C GLU A 64 -30.30 -12.52 12.37
N GLY A 65 -30.87 -12.83 13.54
CA GLY A 65 -31.53 -14.13 13.79
C GLY A 65 -30.61 -15.34 14.00
N SER A 66 -29.28 -15.21 13.86
CA SER A 66 -28.37 -16.36 14.10
C SER A 66 -28.00 -16.53 15.57
N ARG A 67 -28.24 -17.72 16.13
CA ARG A 67 -27.68 -18.17 17.41
C ARG A 67 -26.26 -18.72 17.15
N GLY A 68 -25.26 -17.84 17.18
CA GLY A 68 -23.87 -18.23 16.93
C GLY A 68 -22.86 -17.08 17.05
N ARG A 69 -21.56 -17.42 16.95
CA ARG A 69 -20.45 -16.46 16.98
C ARG A 69 -20.45 -15.61 15.71
N ALA A 70 -20.15 -14.32 15.85
CA ALA A 70 -19.97 -13.41 14.71
C ALA A 70 -18.89 -13.93 13.75
N CYS A 71 -19.16 -13.85 12.45
CA CYS A 71 -18.22 -14.24 11.40
C CYS A 71 -17.37 -13.05 10.95
N LEU A 72 -16.19 -13.32 10.38
CA LEU A 72 -15.35 -12.30 9.78
C LEU A 72 -15.66 -12.23 8.29
N GLN A 73 -16.20 -11.10 7.85
CA GLN A 73 -16.53 -10.85 6.46
C GLN A 73 -15.55 -9.83 5.88
N ILE A 74 -14.95 -10.17 4.73
CA ILE A 74 -14.13 -9.23 3.95
C ILE A 74 -15.06 -8.11 3.45
N TRP A 75 -14.55 -6.89 3.44
CA TRP A 75 -15.28 -5.73 2.95
C TRP A 75 -15.77 -5.96 1.50
N PRO A 76 -17.09 -5.91 1.24
CA PRO A 76 -17.67 -6.33 -0.05
C PRO A 76 -17.11 -5.67 -1.31
N GLN A 77 -16.65 -4.42 -1.22
CA GLN A 77 -16.18 -3.64 -2.38
C GLN A 77 -14.64 -3.45 -2.39
N LEU A 78 -13.92 -4.33 -1.71
CA LEU A 78 -12.46 -4.36 -1.72
C LEU A 78 -11.93 -4.98 -3.01
N GLN A 79 -11.11 -4.23 -3.73
CA GLN A 79 -10.41 -4.67 -4.93
C GLN A 79 -8.90 -4.71 -4.63
N ILE A 80 -8.23 -5.80 -4.99
CA ILE A 80 -6.78 -5.95 -4.79
C ILE A 80 -6.12 -6.20 -6.14
N GLY A 81 -5.47 -5.17 -6.67
CA GLY A 81 -4.66 -5.24 -7.87
C GLY A 81 -3.20 -5.54 -7.55
N THR A 82 -2.56 -6.33 -8.40
CA THR A 82 -1.15 -6.70 -8.28
C THR A 82 -0.42 -6.40 -9.58
N VAL A 83 0.68 -5.67 -9.48
CA VAL A 83 1.58 -5.34 -10.59
C VAL A 83 2.90 -6.08 -10.35
N ILE A 84 3.19 -7.07 -11.19
CA ILE A 84 4.41 -7.87 -11.11
C ILE A 84 5.34 -7.41 -12.22
N LYS A 85 6.54 -6.99 -11.85
CA LYS A 85 7.57 -6.61 -12.81
C LYS A 85 8.56 -7.76 -12.95
N ARG A 86 8.69 -8.29 -14.16
CA ARG A 86 9.78 -9.21 -14.50
C ARG A 86 10.97 -8.39 -14.91
N THR A 87 12.12 -8.68 -14.30
CA THR A 87 13.36 -7.97 -14.61
C THR A 87 14.41 -8.93 -15.15
N HIS A 88 15.07 -8.54 -16.23
CA HIS A 88 16.23 -9.23 -16.78
C HIS A 88 17.40 -8.25 -16.86
N LYS A 89 18.58 -8.65 -16.39
CA LYS A 89 19.78 -7.79 -16.33
C LYS A 89 19.50 -6.38 -15.75
N LYS A 90 18.74 -6.31 -14.65
CA LYS A 90 18.33 -5.07 -13.94
C LYS A 90 17.42 -4.12 -14.74
N ARG A 91 16.86 -4.57 -15.87
CA ARG A 91 15.86 -3.84 -16.64
C ARG A 91 14.51 -4.55 -16.55
N VAL A 92 13.43 -3.79 -16.45
CA VAL A 92 12.07 -4.34 -16.51
C VAL A 92 11.81 -4.78 -17.95
N VAL A 93 11.54 -6.06 -18.15
CA VAL A 93 11.26 -6.64 -19.48
C VAL A 93 9.78 -6.93 -19.69
N GLU A 94 9.04 -7.13 -18.61
CA GLU A 94 7.63 -7.50 -18.66
C GLU A 94 6.91 -6.96 -17.42
N ILE A 95 5.67 -6.53 -17.60
CA ILE A 95 4.80 -6.08 -16.51
C ILE A 95 3.48 -6.85 -16.59
N THR A 96 3.28 -7.77 -15.66
CA THR A 96 2.03 -8.52 -15.53
C THR A 96 1.13 -7.83 -14.52
N ARG A 97 -0.14 -7.64 -14.87
CA ARG A 97 -1.16 -7.05 -13.99
C ARG A 97 -2.24 -8.08 -13.73
N ARG A 98 -2.55 -8.34 -12.46
CA ARG A 98 -3.56 -9.34 -12.07
C ARG A 98 -4.38 -8.88 -10.88
N MET A 99 -5.63 -9.33 -10.81
CA MET A 99 -6.45 -9.18 -9.61
C MET A 99 -6.16 -10.33 -8.64
N ALA A 100 -5.86 -10.00 -7.39
CA ALA A 100 -5.72 -10.97 -6.31
C ALA A 100 -7.03 -11.16 -5.53
N HIS A 101 -7.94 -10.18 -5.61
CA HIS A 101 -9.28 -10.22 -5.05
C HIS A 101 -10.16 -9.16 -5.73
N GLY A 102 -11.43 -9.47 -5.93
CA GLY A 102 -12.38 -8.58 -6.59
C GLY A 102 -12.37 -8.70 -8.13
N VAL A 103 -13.01 -7.74 -8.80
CA VAL A 103 -13.29 -7.74 -10.24
C VAL A 103 -12.53 -6.60 -10.92
N LEU A 104 -11.98 -6.86 -12.10
CA LEU A 104 -11.15 -5.91 -12.84
C LEU A 104 -11.94 -4.64 -13.23
N GLU A 105 -13.16 -4.79 -13.74
CA GLU A 105 -14.03 -3.68 -14.14
C GLU A 105 -14.26 -2.67 -13.00
N GLN A 106 -14.50 -3.18 -11.79
CA GLN A 106 -14.68 -2.32 -10.61
C GLN A 106 -13.37 -1.61 -10.22
N ALA A 107 -12.22 -2.26 -10.43
CA ALA A 107 -10.91 -1.65 -10.21
C ALA A 107 -10.62 -0.54 -11.24
N GLU A 108 -10.96 -0.75 -12.51
CA GLU A 108 -10.81 0.25 -13.57
C GLU A 108 -11.69 1.47 -13.30
N ARG A 109 -12.95 1.27 -12.92
CA ARG A 109 -13.84 2.36 -12.50
C ARG A 109 -13.27 3.15 -11.32
N LEU A 110 -12.65 2.48 -10.34
CA LEU A 110 -12.01 3.14 -9.21
C LEU A 110 -10.75 3.92 -9.61
N LEU A 111 -10.00 3.44 -10.59
CA LEU A 111 -8.85 4.16 -11.16
C LEU A 111 -9.30 5.45 -11.87
N GLU A 112 -10.36 5.38 -12.66
CA GLU A 112 -10.94 6.54 -13.35
C GLU A 112 -11.42 7.59 -12.35
N MET A 113 -12.23 7.17 -11.37
CA MET A 113 -12.75 8.07 -10.32
C MET A 113 -11.65 8.74 -9.49
N SER A 114 -10.54 8.02 -9.23
CA SER A 114 -9.43 8.54 -8.42
C SER A 114 -8.38 9.31 -9.22
N GLN A 115 -8.56 9.45 -10.54
CA GLN A 115 -7.52 9.96 -11.45
C GLN A 115 -6.18 9.22 -11.26
N GLY A 116 -6.26 7.92 -10.95
CA GLY A 116 -5.14 7.04 -10.65
C GLY A 116 -4.34 6.61 -11.89
N GLY A 117 -4.82 6.96 -13.08
CA GLY A 117 -4.33 6.54 -14.39
C GLY A 117 -5.27 5.53 -15.05
N THR A 118 -4.90 5.02 -16.22
CA THR A 118 -5.71 4.07 -17.01
C THR A 118 -5.41 2.60 -16.71
N VAL A 119 -4.33 2.32 -15.97
CA VAL A 119 -3.88 0.96 -15.69
C VAL A 119 -3.43 0.82 -14.24
N LEU A 120 -3.54 -0.40 -13.70
CA LEU A 120 -2.96 -0.76 -12.40
C LEU A 120 -1.46 -0.43 -12.41
N ASN A 121 -1.05 0.51 -11.56
CA ASN A 121 0.33 0.98 -11.47
C ASN A 121 0.77 1.16 -10.01
N THR A 122 2.07 1.00 -9.79
CA THR A 122 2.74 1.21 -8.49
C THR A 122 3.75 2.36 -8.57
N ALA A 123 3.74 3.14 -9.66
CA ALA A 123 4.75 4.15 -9.94
C ALA A 123 4.82 5.24 -8.85
N PHE A 124 3.67 5.58 -8.25
CA PHE A 124 3.61 6.56 -7.18
C PHE A 124 4.41 6.11 -5.94
N ILE A 125 4.10 4.91 -5.40
CA ILE A 125 4.79 4.41 -4.21
C ILE A 125 6.26 4.11 -4.49
N GLU A 126 6.60 3.71 -5.71
CA GLU A 126 7.98 3.51 -6.14
C GLU A 126 8.79 4.82 -6.15
N ARG A 127 8.18 5.91 -6.66
CA ARG A 127 8.79 7.26 -6.64
C ARG A 127 8.95 7.77 -5.22
N LEU A 128 7.95 7.56 -4.36
CA LEU A 128 8.03 7.91 -2.95
C LEU A 128 9.16 7.13 -2.24
N ASN A 129 9.25 5.82 -2.46
CA ASN A 129 10.34 4.99 -1.94
C ASN A 129 11.71 5.40 -2.50
N GLY A 130 11.77 5.90 -3.74
CA GLY A 130 12.96 6.54 -4.30
C GLY A 130 13.36 7.78 -3.51
N THR A 131 12.39 8.64 -3.19
CA THR A 131 12.60 9.87 -2.43
C THR A 131 13.09 9.58 -1.00
N PHE A 132 12.49 8.59 -0.31
CA PHE A 132 12.99 8.15 0.99
C PHE A 132 14.45 7.70 0.94
N ARG A 133 14.84 6.92 -0.09
CA ARG A 133 16.23 6.48 -0.27
C ARG A 133 17.20 7.61 -0.60
N GLN A 134 16.74 8.67 -1.25
CA GLN A 134 17.56 9.86 -1.55
C GLN A 134 17.73 10.76 -0.33
N ARG A 135 16.67 10.95 0.46
CA ARG A 135 16.63 11.91 1.58
C ARG A 135 17.08 11.29 2.92
N LEU A 136 16.98 9.98 3.09
CA LEU A 136 17.51 9.28 4.27
C LEU A 136 18.87 8.69 3.93
N ALA A 137 19.95 9.34 4.38
CA ALA A 137 21.32 8.93 4.13
C ALA A 137 21.58 7.46 4.52
N SER A 138 20.94 6.99 5.59
CA SER A 138 20.98 5.60 6.08
C SER A 138 20.30 4.57 5.17
N LEU A 139 19.44 4.99 4.23
CA LEU A 139 18.81 4.13 3.22
C LEU A 139 19.52 4.20 1.85
N THR A 140 20.59 4.98 1.73
CA THR A 140 21.35 5.06 0.48
C THR A 140 22.17 3.78 0.25
N ARG A 141 22.22 3.33 -1.01
CA ARG A 141 22.82 2.04 -1.44
C ARG A 141 24.31 1.88 -1.07
N ARG A 142 25.01 2.97 -0.76
CA ARG A 142 26.41 3.00 -0.32
C ARG A 142 26.56 3.98 0.84
N CYS A 143 26.13 3.58 2.03
CA CYS A 143 26.34 4.36 3.24
C CYS A 143 27.28 3.62 4.21
N ARG A 144 28.22 4.35 4.81
CA ARG A 144 29.02 3.84 5.95
C ARG A 144 28.26 3.94 7.29
N HIS A 145 27.12 4.63 7.29
CA HIS A 145 26.23 4.72 8.45
C HIS A 145 25.24 3.56 8.38
N GLY A 146 25.63 2.41 8.92
CA GLY A 146 24.69 1.32 9.17
C GLY A 146 23.51 1.87 9.98
N ALA A 147 22.29 1.64 9.51
CA ALA A 147 21.10 2.05 10.22
C ALA A 147 20.86 1.13 11.43
N THR A 148 21.72 1.23 12.45
CA THR A 148 21.61 0.43 13.68
C THR A 148 20.40 0.82 14.53
N ARG A 149 19.80 1.99 14.28
CA ARG A 149 18.62 2.49 14.98
C ARG A 149 17.39 2.54 14.07
N ILE A 150 16.58 1.48 14.10
CA ILE A 150 15.29 1.38 13.38
C ILE A 150 14.36 2.56 13.72
N GLN A 151 14.40 3.03 14.97
CA GLN A 151 13.58 4.15 15.42
C GLN A 151 13.92 5.46 14.68
N ALA A 152 15.21 5.74 14.44
CA ALA A 152 15.63 6.91 13.68
C ALA A 152 15.15 6.87 12.22
N LEU A 153 15.21 5.67 11.60
CA LEU A 153 14.63 5.45 10.27
C LEU A 153 13.11 5.69 10.25
N HIS A 154 12.41 5.19 11.26
CA HIS A 154 10.97 5.36 11.39
C HIS A 154 10.60 6.84 11.51
N CYS A 155 11.25 7.60 12.40
CA CYS A 155 11.03 9.04 12.52
C CYS A 155 11.33 9.79 11.22
N GLY A 156 12.46 9.50 10.57
CA GLY A 156 12.84 10.13 9.29
C GLY A 156 11.84 9.83 8.17
N MET A 157 11.31 8.60 8.10
CA MET A 157 10.27 8.23 7.14
C MET A 157 8.99 9.04 7.34
N TYR A 158 8.52 9.20 8.58
CA TYR A 158 7.34 10.02 8.88
C TYR A 158 7.57 11.50 8.55
N LEU A 159 8.74 12.04 8.87
CA LEU A 159 9.10 13.43 8.56
C LEU A 159 9.05 13.70 7.05
N ILE A 160 9.66 12.84 6.24
CA ILE A 160 9.66 13.02 4.78
C ILE A 160 8.28 12.75 4.19
N GLY A 161 7.56 11.73 4.69
CA GLY A 161 6.25 11.35 4.17
C GLY A 161 5.22 12.49 4.29
N HIS A 162 5.24 13.21 5.42
CA HIS A 162 4.38 14.38 5.64
C HIS A 162 4.80 15.59 4.80
N LEU A 163 6.10 15.88 4.69
CA LEU A 163 6.60 17.01 3.90
C LEU A 163 6.30 16.85 2.39
N GLN A 164 6.40 15.63 1.87
CA GLN A 164 6.07 15.35 0.47
C GLN A 164 4.59 15.61 0.17
N PHE A 165 3.70 15.34 1.13
CA PHE A 165 2.28 15.64 1.00
C PHE A 165 2.01 17.15 0.96
N LEU A 166 2.64 17.91 1.85
CA LEU A 166 2.51 19.38 1.89
C LEU A 166 2.97 20.04 0.59
N LEU A 167 4.12 19.63 0.05
CA LEU A 167 4.65 20.16 -1.21
C LEU A 167 3.83 19.76 -2.45
N ALA A 168 3.02 18.71 -2.36
CA ALA A 168 2.11 18.30 -3.43
C ALA A 168 0.72 18.95 -3.31
N ALA A 169 0.43 19.61 -2.18
CA ALA A 169 -0.83 20.30 -1.90
C ALA A 169 -0.74 21.82 -2.07
N SER A 170 0.47 22.36 -2.29
CA SER A 170 0.78 23.78 -2.51
C SER A 170 0.87 24.06 -4.01
#